data_AF-A0A8S3PYJ7-F1
#
_entry.id   AF-A0A8S3PYJ7-F1
#
_cell.length_a   1.000
_cell.length_b   1.000
_cell.length_c   1.000
_cell.angle_alpha   90.00
_cell.angle_beta   90.00
_cell.angle_gamma   90.00
#
_symmetry.space_group_name_H-M   'P 1'
#
loop_
_entity.id
_entity.type
_entity.pdbx_description
1 polymer ?
#
loop_
_entity_poly.entity_id
_entity_poly.type
_entity_poly.pdbx_seq_one_letter_code
_entity_poly.pdbx_strand_id
1 'polypeptide(L)'
;MARRFNVHMKKKKYGKRQRNKVAMQQSKIKFQIKQAKQHVVNLSMKTLTDNEYLLLSKGLKFIPAPALKGAKNDLMRDFNEFARKLRCKFLFYSKNENIHPFRENSKYEPHYSCDALENYIFQTKHELSSMQPRRFRDNLKPGERSSISSLLRDKSILIKKADKSNNVVVLDKEYLLIRSLSAITIASLHKS
;
A
#
# COMPACT_ATOMS: atom_id res chain seq x y z
N MET A 1 16.01 -19.56 -55.97
CA MET A 1 16.56 -19.87 -54.62
C MET A 1 16.86 -18.65 -53.72
N ALA A 2 17.17 -17.46 -54.25
CA ALA A 2 17.58 -16.28 -53.45
C ALA A 2 16.54 -15.73 -52.45
N ARG A 3 15.22 -15.81 -52.74
CA ARG A 3 14.16 -15.32 -51.83
C ARG A 3 14.10 -16.08 -50.49
N ARG A 4 14.30 -17.40 -50.48
CA ARG A 4 14.25 -18.23 -49.26
C ARG A 4 15.41 -17.95 -48.31
N PHE A 5 16.61 -17.74 -48.85
CA PHE A 5 17.82 -17.41 -48.07
C PHE A 5 17.69 -16.05 -47.35
N ASN A 6 17.14 -15.04 -48.03
CA ASN A 6 16.92 -13.71 -47.46
C ASN A 6 15.88 -13.68 -46.33
N VAL A 7 14.82 -14.50 -46.42
CA VAL A 7 13.81 -14.63 -45.35
C VAL A 7 14.42 -15.30 -44.11
N HIS A 8 15.25 -16.33 -44.28
CA HIS A 8 15.93 -16.99 -43.16
C HIS A 8 16.89 -16.04 -42.43
N MET A 9 17.66 -15.22 -43.16
CA MET A 9 18.56 -14.23 -42.57
C MET A 9 17.81 -13.12 -41.82
N LYS A 10 16.68 -12.63 -42.35
CA LYS A 10 15.81 -11.68 -41.63
C LYS A 10 15.24 -12.28 -40.33
N LYS A 11 14.81 -13.56 -40.35
CA LYS A 11 14.35 -14.28 -39.14
C LYS A 11 15.45 -14.44 -38.08
N LYS A 12 16.68 -14.81 -38.49
CA LYS A 12 17.85 -14.87 -37.58
C LYS A 12 18.17 -13.52 -36.94
N LYS A 13 18.16 -12.44 -37.73
CA LYS A 13 18.41 -11.06 -37.25
C LYS A 13 17.34 -10.61 -36.25
N TYR A 14 16.07 -10.92 -36.51
CA TYR A 14 14.96 -10.66 -35.57
C TYR A 14 15.13 -11.43 -34.26
N GLY A 15 15.46 -12.73 -34.33
CA GLY A 15 15.73 -13.55 -33.14
C GLY A 15 16.88 -13.01 -32.28
N LYS A 16 17.99 -12.58 -32.91
CA LYS A 16 19.12 -11.93 -32.20
C LYS A 16 18.67 -10.64 -31.51
N ARG A 17 17.87 -9.80 -32.19
CA ARG A 17 17.33 -8.56 -31.60
C ARG A 17 16.46 -8.84 -30.37
N GLN A 18 15.61 -9.85 -30.42
CA GLN A 18 14.78 -10.23 -29.27
C GLN A 18 15.62 -10.71 -28.09
N ARG A 19 16.64 -11.54 -28.32
CA ARG A 19 17.58 -11.97 -27.26
C ARG A 19 18.31 -10.79 -26.62
N ASN A 20 18.82 -9.86 -27.43
CA ASN A 20 19.50 -8.66 -26.94
C ASN A 20 18.55 -7.79 -26.11
N LYS A 21 17.29 -7.65 -26.54
CA LYS A 21 16.26 -6.89 -25.80
C LYS A 21 15.99 -7.52 -24.42
N VAL A 22 15.86 -8.84 -24.34
CA VAL A 22 15.65 -9.57 -23.08
C VAL A 22 16.88 -9.44 -22.17
N ALA A 23 18.09 -9.63 -22.70
CA ALA A 23 19.32 -9.49 -21.92
C ALA A 23 19.48 -8.07 -21.33
N MET A 24 19.16 -7.04 -22.11
CA MET A 24 19.16 -5.65 -21.65
C MET A 24 18.11 -5.39 -20.56
N GLN A 25 16.92 -6.00 -20.66
CA GLN A 25 15.91 -5.88 -19.60
C GLN A 25 16.37 -6.57 -18.30
N GLN A 26 16.98 -7.75 -18.41
CA GLN A 26 17.52 -8.47 -17.25
C GLN A 26 18.66 -7.71 -16.59
N SER A 27 19.58 -7.13 -17.36
CA SER A 27 20.67 -6.32 -16.79
C SER A 27 20.14 -5.08 -16.07
N LYS A 28 19.12 -4.41 -16.63
CA LYS A 28 18.44 -3.28 -15.98
C LYS A 28 17.77 -3.67 -14.67
N ILE A 29 17.09 -4.83 -14.61
CA ILE A 29 16.46 -5.33 -13.38
C ILE A 29 17.52 -5.66 -12.32
N LYS A 30 18.60 -6.35 -12.71
CA LYS A 30 19.71 -6.65 -11.79
C LYS A 30 20.33 -5.39 -11.21
N PHE A 31 20.50 -4.35 -12.03
CA PHE A 31 20.98 -3.05 -11.56
C PHE A 31 20.00 -2.41 -10.56
N GLN A 32 18.70 -2.41 -10.85
CA GLN A 32 17.67 -1.90 -9.92
C GLN A 32 17.70 -2.63 -8.57
N ILE A 33 17.82 -3.96 -8.59
CA ILE A 33 17.90 -4.76 -7.36
C ILE A 33 19.17 -4.42 -6.57
N LYS A 34 20.32 -4.27 -7.26
CA LYS A 34 21.58 -3.89 -6.62
C LYS A 34 21.46 -2.53 -5.92
N GLN A 35 20.83 -1.55 -6.58
CA GLN A 35 20.57 -0.23 -5.98
C GLN A 35 19.58 -0.33 -4.81
N ALA A 36 18.51 -1.10 -4.95
CA ALA A 36 17.52 -1.29 -3.89
C ALA A 36 18.14 -1.85 -2.59
N LYS A 37 19.09 -2.79 -2.72
CA LYS A 37 19.82 -3.37 -1.58
C LYS A 37 20.71 -2.35 -0.83
N GLN A 38 21.05 -1.21 -1.43
CA GLN A 38 21.80 -0.15 -0.75
C GLN A 38 20.91 0.68 0.20
N HIS A 39 19.60 0.73 -0.07
CA HIS A 39 18.64 1.51 0.71
C HIS A 39 17.86 0.67 1.73
N VAL A 40 18.07 -0.65 1.74
CA VAL A 40 17.38 -1.59 2.62
C VAL A 40 18.41 -2.37 3.40
N VAL A 41 18.50 -2.10 4.71
CA VAL A 41 19.40 -2.78 5.63
C VAL A 41 18.62 -3.92 6.29
N ASN A 42 18.95 -5.15 5.92
CA ASN A 42 18.33 -6.33 6.51
C ASN A 42 19.17 -6.83 7.69
N LEU A 43 18.66 -6.66 8.91
CA LEU A 43 19.25 -7.13 10.16
C LEU A 43 18.46 -8.31 10.76
N SER A 44 17.42 -8.78 10.07
CA SER A 44 16.65 -9.95 10.48
C SER A 44 17.26 -11.24 9.92
N MET A 45 16.89 -12.37 10.50
CA MET A 45 17.26 -13.70 9.97
C MET A 45 16.49 -14.05 8.69
N LYS A 46 15.43 -13.32 8.37
CA LYS A 46 14.64 -13.54 7.15
C LYS A 46 15.42 -13.18 5.90
N THR A 47 15.42 -14.06 4.92
CA THR A 47 15.90 -13.75 3.57
C THR A 47 14.82 -12.99 2.79
N LEU A 48 15.12 -11.74 2.42
CA LEU A 48 14.24 -10.93 1.58
C LEU A 48 14.41 -11.29 0.10
N THR A 49 13.30 -11.39 -0.61
CA THR A 49 13.23 -11.57 -2.05
C THR A 49 13.59 -10.28 -2.79
N ASP A 50 14.00 -10.39 -4.05
CA ASP A 50 14.32 -9.23 -4.88
C ASP A 50 13.14 -8.26 -5.04
N ASN A 51 11.90 -8.76 -5.08
CA ASN A 51 10.70 -7.93 -5.12
C ASN A 51 10.46 -7.18 -3.80
N GLU A 52 10.75 -7.81 -2.66
CA GLU A 52 10.68 -7.14 -1.35
C GLU A 52 11.73 -6.03 -1.24
N TYR A 53 12.97 -6.25 -1.72
CA TYR A 53 13.97 -5.19 -1.82
C TYR A 53 13.51 -4.03 -2.71
N LEU A 54 13.00 -4.33 -3.91
CA LEU A 54 12.49 -3.32 -4.84
C LEU A 54 11.30 -2.54 -4.26
N LEU A 55 10.44 -3.18 -3.47
CA LEU A 55 9.34 -2.52 -2.78
C LEU A 55 9.86 -1.61 -1.65
N LEU A 56 10.66 -2.14 -0.74
CA LEU A 56 11.14 -1.43 0.45
C LEU A 56 12.05 -0.26 0.09
N SER A 57 12.84 -0.37 -0.98
CA SER A 57 13.70 0.71 -1.46
C SER A 57 12.95 1.95 -1.97
N LYS A 58 11.63 1.86 -2.25
CA LYS A 58 10.79 3.03 -2.54
C LYS A 58 10.52 3.90 -1.30
N GLY A 59 10.77 3.36 -0.10
CA GLY A 59 10.64 4.04 1.17
C GLY A 59 9.27 3.90 1.84
N LEU A 60 9.22 4.13 3.16
CA LEU A 60 8.01 3.94 3.98
C LEU A 60 6.94 5.03 3.77
N LYS A 61 7.30 6.15 3.13
CA LYS A 61 6.36 7.20 2.72
C LYS A 61 5.80 6.96 1.31
N PHE A 62 6.21 5.90 0.63
CA PHE A 62 5.67 5.56 -0.68
C PHE A 62 4.20 5.16 -0.56
N ILE A 63 3.36 5.71 -1.44
CA ILE A 63 1.93 5.43 -1.48
C ILE A 63 1.64 4.55 -2.70
N PRO A 64 1.33 3.26 -2.52
CA PRO A 64 0.91 2.40 -3.61
C PRO A 64 -0.34 2.95 -4.28
N ALA A 65 -0.40 2.86 -5.61
CA ALA A 65 -1.62 3.19 -6.34
C ALA A 65 -2.76 2.27 -5.85
N PRO A 66 -3.97 2.82 -5.60
CA PRO A 66 -5.07 2.03 -5.06
C PRO A 66 -5.43 0.88 -6.00
N ALA A 67 -6.07 -0.17 -5.48
CA ALA A 67 -6.59 -1.22 -6.34
C ALA A 67 -7.86 -0.71 -7.02
N LEU A 68 -7.97 -0.87 -8.35
CA LEU A 68 -9.21 -0.53 -9.06
C LEU A 68 -10.33 -1.52 -8.72
N LYS A 69 -9.96 -2.76 -8.36
CA LYS A 69 -10.89 -3.80 -7.92
C LYS A 69 -11.49 -3.41 -6.57
N GLY A 70 -12.81 -3.25 -6.52
CA GLY A 70 -13.53 -2.90 -5.29
C GLY A 70 -13.65 -1.39 -5.04
N ALA A 71 -12.97 -0.52 -5.82
CA ALA A 71 -13.00 0.93 -5.63
C ALA A 71 -14.42 1.52 -5.62
N LYS A 72 -15.33 0.96 -6.44
CA LYS A 72 -16.75 1.36 -6.44
C LYS A 72 -17.47 0.99 -5.13
N ASN A 73 -17.19 -0.19 -4.59
CA ASN A 73 -17.77 -0.65 -3.33
C ASN A 73 -17.25 0.19 -2.16
N ASP A 74 -15.95 0.50 -2.15
CA ASP A 74 -15.35 1.40 -1.17
C ASP A 74 -15.98 2.79 -1.24
N LEU A 75 -16.12 3.36 -2.45
CA LEU A 75 -16.81 4.65 -2.66
C LEU A 75 -18.25 4.63 -2.12
N MET A 76 -19.01 3.57 -2.39
CA MET A 76 -20.38 3.45 -1.88
C MET A 76 -20.43 3.29 -0.36
N ARG A 77 -19.49 2.57 0.25
CA ARG A 77 -19.38 2.45 1.71
C ARG A 77 -19.09 3.80 2.33
N ASP A 78 -18.11 4.52 1.80
CA ASP A 78 -17.70 5.83 2.29
C ASP A 78 -18.82 6.86 2.10
N PHE A 79 -19.56 6.79 0.98
CA PHE A 79 -20.73 7.61 0.74
C PHE A 79 -21.86 7.33 1.74
N ASN A 80 -22.12 6.06 2.09
CA ASN A 80 -23.12 5.75 3.12
C ASN A 80 -22.72 6.34 4.48
N GLU A 81 -21.43 6.33 4.84
CA GLU A 81 -20.96 6.96 6.07
C GLU A 81 -21.12 8.50 6.01
N PHE A 82 -20.85 9.10 4.86
CA PHE A 82 -21.10 10.52 4.61
C PHE A 82 -22.58 10.88 4.73
N ALA A 83 -23.47 10.10 4.12
CA ALA A 83 -24.92 10.28 4.21
C ALA A 83 -25.40 10.21 5.67
N ARG A 84 -24.95 9.19 6.43
CA ARG A 84 -25.23 9.08 7.86
C ARG A 84 -24.78 10.32 8.64
N LYS A 85 -23.56 10.79 8.38
CA LYS A 85 -23.03 12.01 9.02
C LYS A 85 -23.88 13.24 8.71
N LEU A 86 -24.37 13.38 7.47
CA LEU A 86 -25.29 14.46 7.10
C LEU A 86 -26.61 14.37 7.88
N ARG A 87 -27.23 13.18 7.94
CA ARG A 87 -28.48 12.97 8.70
C ARG A 87 -28.31 13.29 10.18
N CYS A 88 -27.24 12.80 10.80
CA CYS A 88 -26.92 13.09 12.19
C CYS A 88 -26.70 14.59 12.41
N LYS A 89 -25.96 15.26 11.51
CA LYS A 89 -25.70 16.71 11.62
C LYS A 89 -26.99 17.52 11.51
N PHE A 90 -27.91 17.10 10.66
CA PHE A 90 -29.23 17.72 10.55
C PHE A 90 -30.06 17.52 11.82
N LEU A 91 -30.16 16.29 12.31
CA LEU A 91 -30.97 15.95 13.49
C LEU A 91 -30.46 16.61 14.78
N PHE A 92 -29.15 16.71 14.94
CA PHE A 92 -28.52 17.26 16.13
C PHE A 92 -28.06 18.72 15.98
N TYR A 93 -28.50 19.42 14.93
CA TYR A 93 -28.04 20.78 14.61
C TYR A 93 -28.15 21.74 15.80
N SER A 94 -29.21 21.63 16.60
CA SER A 94 -29.49 22.49 17.76
C SER A 94 -28.94 21.96 19.09
N LYS A 95 -28.31 20.77 19.12
CA LYS A 95 -27.79 20.17 20.35
C LYS A 95 -26.30 20.42 20.50
N ASN A 96 -25.95 21.44 21.27
CA ASN A 96 -24.58 21.67 21.74
C ASN A 96 -24.36 20.93 23.07
N GLU A 97 -24.19 19.61 23.00
CA GLU A 97 -23.83 18.82 24.18
C GLU A 97 -22.30 18.81 24.35
N ASN A 98 -21.83 19.15 25.55
CA ASN A 98 -20.44 18.96 25.94
C ASN A 98 -20.17 17.45 26.12
N ILE A 99 -19.74 16.85 25.02
CA ILE A 99 -19.52 15.42 24.90
C ILE A 99 -18.15 15.06 25.50
N HIS A 100 -18.14 14.06 26.38
CA HIS A 100 -16.92 13.52 26.96
C HIS A 100 -16.00 12.88 25.89
N PRO A 101 -14.67 13.07 25.95
CA PRO A 101 -13.73 12.57 24.93
C PRO A 101 -13.67 11.03 24.84
N PHE A 102 -13.87 10.35 25.97
CA PHE A 102 -13.77 8.89 26.06
C PHE A 102 -15.16 8.27 26.03
N ARG A 103 -15.76 8.24 24.83
CA ARG A 103 -17.00 7.49 24.58
C ARG A 103 -16.85 6.64 23.34
N GLU A 104 -17.59 5.54 23.31
CA GLU A 104 -17.69 4.73 22.11
C GLU A 104 -18.38 5.51 20.98
N ASN A 105 -17.97 5.22 19.74
CA ASN A 105 -18.60 5.80 18.57
C ASN A 105 -20.02 5.26 18.41
N SER A 106 -20.99 6.18 18.33
CA SER A 106 -22.38 5.80 18.10
C SER A 106 -22.58 5.14 16.73
N LYS A 107 -23.24 3.97 16.74
CA LYS A 107 -23.72 3.26 15.54
C LYS A 107 -25.10 3.75 15.09
N TYR A 108 -25.59 4.83 15.67
CA TYR A 108 -26.89 5.40 15.33
C TYR A 108 -26.94 5.81 13.86
N GLU A 109 -28.01 5.36 13.19
CA GLU A 109 -28.38 5.69 11.82
C GLU A 109 -29.80 6.29 11.86
N PRO A 110 -29.97 7.59 11.55
CA PRO A 110 -31.30 8.19 11.47
C PRO A 110 -32.08 7.59 10.29
N HIS A 111 -33.32 7.19 10.52
CA HIS A 111 -34.17 6.60 9.46
C HIS A 111 -34.58 7.60 8.37
N TYR A 112 -34.79 8.86 8.75
CA TYR A 112 -35.24 9.92 7.85
C TYR A 112 -34.89 11.28 8.45
N SER A 113 -34.58 12.25 7.59
CA SER A 113 -34.27 13.64 7.98
C SER A 113 -35.34 14.61 7.46
N CYS A 114 -35.23 15.03 6.20
CA CYS A 114 -36.20 15.86 5.48
C CYS A 114 -36.08 15.59 3.98
N ASP A 115 -37.12 15.92 3.21
CA ASP A 115 -37.20 15.59 1.79
C ASP A 115 -36.04 16.17 0.97
N ALA A 116 -35.65 17.41 1.26
CA ALA A 116 -34.55 18.07 0.55
C ALA A 116 -33.22 17.31 0.74
N LEU A 117 -32.92 16.89 1.97
CA LEU A 117 -31.68 16.18 2.28
C LEU A 117 -31.70 14.75 1.73
N GLU A 118 -32.80 14.03 1.89
CA GLU A 118 -32.91 12.66 1.38
C GLU A 118 -32.89 12.61 -0.15
N ASN A 119 -33.52 13.58 -0.83
CA ASN A 119 -33.42 13.71 -2.28
C ASN A 119 -31.98 13.98 -2.74
N TYR A 120 -31.26 14.87 -2.06
CA TYR A 120 -29.85 15.13 -2.35
C TYR A 120 -29.00 13.87 -2.18
N ILE A 121 -29.15 13.16 -1.06
CA ILE A 121 -28.43 11.91 -0.78
C ILE A 121 -28.75 10.86 -1.87
N PHE A 122 -30.01 10.71 -2.24
CA PHE A 122 -30.45 9.76 -3.26
C PHE A 122 -29.86 10.07 -4.63
N GLN A 123 -29.98 11.32 -5.11
CA GLN A 123 -29.47 11.74 -6.41
C GLN A 123 -27.94 11.61 -6.48
N THR A 124 -27.23 12.05 -5.44
CA THR A 124 -25.76 11.95 -5.38
C THR A 124 -25.32 10.49 -5.35
N LYS A 125 -26.02 9.63 -4.60
CA LYS A 125 -25.74 8.19 -4.60
C LYS A 125 -25.91 7.59 -5.98
N HIS A 126 -26.99 7.94 -6.67
CA HIS A 126 -27.27 7.46 -8.02
C HIS A 126 -26.17 7.90 -8.98
N GLU A 127 -25.78 9.17 -8.97
CA GLU A 127 -24.70 9.71 -9.81
C GLU A 127 -23.38 8.99 -9.57
N LEU A 128 -22.93 8.90 -8.31
CA LEU A 128 -21.70 8.19 -7.94
C LEU A 128 -21.75 6.70 -8.28
N SER A 129 -22.92 6.07 -8.18
CA SER A 129 -23.11 4.67 -8.56
C SER A 129 -23.02 4.45 -10.07
N SER A 130 -23.35 5.47 -10.87
CA SER A 130 -23.24 5.40 -12.34
C SER A 130 -21.82 5.68 -12.84
N MET A 131 -21.02 6.42 -12.04
CA MET A 131 -19.67 6.84 -12.40
C MET A 131 -18.72 5.65 -12.57
N GLN A 132 -17.91 5.70 -13.64
CA GLN A 132 -16.87 4.71 -13.90
C GLN A 132 -15.52 5.17 -13.34
N PRO A 133 -14.80 4.35 -12.56
CA PRO A 133 -13.50 4.72 -12.04
C PRO A 133 -12.50 4.89 -13.19
N ARG A 134 -11.76 6.01 -13.17
CA ARG A 134 -10.73 6.26 -14.17
C ARG A 134 -9.61 5.24 -14.03
N ARG A 135 -9.16 4.69 -15.16
CA ARG A 135 -7.99 3.81 -15.18
C ARG A 135 -6.73 4.65 -14.97
N PHE A 136 -5.86 4.19 -14.08
CA PHE A 136 -4.52 4.75 -13.86
C PHE A 136 -3.46 3.67 -14.00
N ARG A 137 -2.22 4.10 -14.22
CA ARG A 137 -1.07 3.19 -14.26
C ARG A 137 -0.66 2.83 -12.84
N ASP A 138 -0.43 1.55 -12.60
CA ASP A 138 0.10 1.09 -11.33
C ASP A 138 1.56 1.57 -11.17
N ASN A 139 1.90 2.06 -9.97
CA ASN A 139 3.24 2.49 -9.60
C ASN A 139 4.08 1.35 -8.97
N LEU A 140 3.51 0.14 -8.89
CA LEU A 140 4.16 -1.09 -8.49
C LEU A 140 4.09 -2.15 -9.59
N LYS A 141 5.15 -2.94 -9.71
CA LYS A 141 5.11 -4.17 -10.51
C LYS A 141 4.28 -5.24 -9.77
N PRO A 142 3.70 -6.24 -10.48
CA PRO A 142 2.91 -7.30 -9.84
C PRO A 142 3.65 -8.02 -8.71
N GLY A 143 4.95 -8.31 -8.88
CA GLY A 143 5.79 -8.92 -7.85
C GLY A 143 5.94 -8.04 -6.60
N GLU A 144 6.23 -6.75 -6.80
CA GLU A 144 6.32 -5.76 -5.70
C GLU A 144 4.99 -5.63 -4.95
N ARG A 145 3.86 -5.64 -5.67
CA ARG A 145 2.53 -5.56 -5.07
C ARG A 145 2.20 -6.79 -4.23
N SER A 146 2.54 -7.99 -4.70
CA SER A 146 2.40 -9.23 -3.92
C SER A 146 3.27 -9.23 -2.66
N SER A 147 4.48 -8.64 -2.74
CA SER A 147 5.38 -8.50 -1.59
C SER A 147 4.77 -7.67 -0.44
N ILE A 148 3.89 -6.71 -0.70
CA ILE A 148 3.18 -5.98 0.37
C ILE A 148 2.43 -6.95 1.26
N SER A 149 1.67 -7.87 0.67
CA SER A 149 0.88 -8.85 1.42
C SER A 149 1.77 -9.86 2.14
N SER A 150 2.88 -10.26 1.54
CA SER A 150 3.83 -11.20 2.15
C SER A 150 4.50 -10.58 3.38
N LEU A 151 5.01 -9.35 3.27
CA LEU A 151 5.64 -8.63 4.37
C LEU A 151 4.65 -8.30 5.49
N LEU A 152 3.40 -7.92 5.14
CA LEU A 152 2.38 -7.58 6.14
C LEU A 152 1.92 -8.79 6.96
N ARG A 153 1.87 -9.99 6.36
CA ARG A 153 1.48 -11.22 7.05
C ARG A 153 2.58 -11.76 7.96
N ASP A 154 3.82 -11.40 7.68
CA ASP A 154 4.97 -11.86 8.43
C ASP A 154 5.12 -11.10 9.75
N LYS A 155 4.73 -11.76 10.84
CA LYS A 155 4.80 -11.19 12.19
C LYS A 155 6.17 -11.35 12.86
N SER A 156 7.09 -12.10 12.24
CA SER A 156 8.44 -12.34 12.77
C SER A 156 9.35 -11.13 12.58
N ILE A 157 9.07 -10.32 11.56
CA ILE A 157 9.88 -9.16 11.21
C ILE A 157 9.23 -7.84 11.60
N LEU A 158 10.07 -6.82 11.74
CA LEU A 158 9.69 -5.45 11.98
C LEU A 158 10.38 -4.54 10.97
N ILE A 159 9.62 -3.68 10.31
CA ILE A 159 10.11 -2.77 9.27
C ILE A 159 10.02 -1.35 9.80
N LYS A 160 11.15 -0.64 9.87
CA LYS A 160 11.25 0.72 10.42
C LYS A 160 12.13 1.62 9.57
N LYS A 161 11.98 2.93 9.73
CA LYS A 161 12.93 3.91 9.18
C LYS A 161 14.23 3.84 9.99
N ALA A 162 15.37 3.94 9.32
CA ALA A 162 16.66 4.14 9.97
C ALA A 162 16.70 5.51 10.68
N ASP A 163 17.41 5.58 11.80
CA ASP A 163 17.50 6.79 12.61
C ASP A 163 18.37 7.87 11.94
N LYS A 164 19.47 7.45 11.30
CA LYS A 164 20.46 8.34 10.67
C LYS A 164 20.46 8.34 9.14
N SER A 165 19.41 7.81 8.49
CA SER A 165 19.30 7.84 7.02
C SER A 165 17.85 7.69 6.55
N ASN A 166 17.61 7.87 5.25
CA ASN A 166 16.32 7.53 4.63
C ASN A 166 16.19 6.04 4.29
N ASN A 167 17.10 5.20 4.79
CA ASN A 167 17.07 3.76 4.55
C ASN A 167 15.96 3.09 5.37
N VAL A 168 15.53 1.93 4.86
CA VAL A 168 14.59 1.05 5.55
C VAL A 168 15.39 -0.04 6.26
N VAL A 169 15.07 -0.27 7.53
CA VAL A 169 15.69 -1.32 8.34
C VAL A 169 14.65 -2.42 8.59
N VAL A 170 15.06 -3.67 8.36
CA VAL A 170 14.27 -4.86 8.68
C VAL A 170 14.93 -5.58 9.84
N LEU A 171 14.16 -5.86 10.89
CA LEU A 171 14.64 -6.41 12.17
C LEU A 171 13.82 -7.64 12.54
N ASP A 172 14.40 -8.55 13.32
CA ASP A 172 13.60 -9.58 14.01
C ASP A 172 12.85 -8.96 15.19
N LYS A 173 11.57 -9.29 15.29
CA LYS A 173 10.69 -8.78 16.32
C LYS A 173 11.09 -9.32 17.70
N GLU A 174 11.38 -10.61 17.79
CA GLU A 174 11.79 -11.27 19.04
C GLU A 174 13.09 -10.69 19.58
N TYR A 175 14.11 -10.53 18.72
CA TYR A 175 15.38 -9.92 19.10
C TYR A 175 15.17 -8.51 19.69
N LEU A 176 14.31 -7.70 19.07
CA LEU A 176 14.01 -6.36 19.57
C LEU A 176 13.31 -6.39 20.93
N LEU A 177 12.34 -7.31 21.11
CA LEU A 177 11.62 -7.46 22.37
C LEU A 177 12.57 -7.84 23.51
N ILE A 178 13.40 -8.86 23.31
CA ILE A 178 14.39 -9.31 24.30
C ILE A 178 15.32 -8.16 24.70
N ARG A 179 15.84 -7.42 23.70
CA ARG A 179 16.76 -6.29 23.95
C ARG A 179 16.06 -5.12 24.65
N SER A 180 14.78 -4.89 24.36
CA SER A 180 14.01 -3.84 25.03
C SER A 180 13.74 -4.18 26.49
N LEU A 181 13.41 -5.44 26.79
CA LEU A 181 13.20 -5.91 28.15
C LEU A 181 14.48 -5.86 28.97
N SER A 182 15.61 -6.34 28.43
CA SER A 182 16.88 -6.29 29.14
C SER A 182 17.34 -4.86 29.44
N ALA A 183 17.15 -3.93 28.50
CA ALA A 183 17.44 -2.51 28.73
C ALA A 183 16.59 -1.89 29.85
N ILE A 184 15.30 -2.25 29.94
CA ILE A 184 14.41 -1.81 31.02
C ILE A 184 14.89 -2.37 32.37
N THR A 185 15.24 -3.66 32.43
CA THR A 185 15.75 -4.29 33.65
C THR A 185 17.04 -3.62 34.13
N ILE A 186 18.00 -3.38 33.24
CA ILE A 186 19.26 -2.70 33.58
C ILE A 186 19.01 -1.26 34.06
N ALA A 187 18.12 -0.52 33.40
CA ALA A 187 17.77 0.83 33.81
C ALA A 187 17.06 0.87 35.18
N SER A 188 16.30 -0.18 35.53
CA SER A 188 15.69 -0.31 36.86
C SER A 188 16.72 -0.60 37.95
N LEU A 189 17.76 -1.39 37.66
CA LEU A 189 18.81 -1.76 38.62
C LEU A 189 19.78 -0.61 38.93
N HIS A 190 19.99 0.32 38.00
CA HIS A 190 20.85 1.50 38.20
C HIS A 190 20.16 2.70 38.86
N LYS A 191 18.85 2.61 39.12
CA LYS A 191 18.08 3.66 39.82
C LYS A 191 17.81 3.37 41.29
N SER A 192 18.19 2.18 41.75
CA SER A 192 18.21 1.73 43.15
C SER A 192 19.62 1.82 43.70
#